data_AF-A0A1J6I0M4-F1
#
_entry.id   AF-A0A1J6I0M4-F1
#
_cell.length_a   1.000
_cell.length_b   1.000
_cell.length_c   1.000
_cell.angle_alpha   90.00
_cell.angle_beta   90.00
_cell.angle_gamma   90.00
#
_symmetry.space_group_name_H-M   'P 1'
#
loop_
_entity.id
_entity.type
_entity.pdbx_description
1 polymer ?
#
loop_
_entity_poly.entity_id
_entity_poly.type
_entity_poly.pdbx_seq_one_letter_code
_entity_poly.pdbx_strand_id
1 'polypeptide(L)'
;MIEKFSYSVLGILSSSSLGVTCRGDNLQELFDADKGYVVFKFNPSSCMYIDSTGGTHEVDLEEVQATKPDPLSSYTMSLIDGINQSEARRRALILFCITHLSKNAKDAYLLSIDQKGFDVMGKVLGPVRSDGSREYQWREFRIPLREEAHSVEIFCRQLVEMEEKALKSFSNFTGL
;
A
#
# COMPACT_ATOMS: atom_id res chain seq x y z
N MET A 1 7.39 -12.92 -20.77
CA MET A 1 8.71 -12.28 -20.64
C MET A 1 9.02 -12.28 -19.14
N ILE A 2 10.10 -12.92 -18.68
CA ILE A 2 10.44 -12.91 -17.25
C ILE A 2 11.03 -11.53 -16.96
N GLU A 3 10.25 -10.64 -16.35
CA GLU A 3 10.78 -9.36 -15.87
C GLU A 3 11.85 -9.66 -14.81
N LYS A 4 13.07 -9.18 -15.06
CA LYS A 4 14.19 -9.36 -14.14
C LYS A 4 14.11 -8.29 -13.07
N PHE A 5 13.29 -8.53 -12.06
CA PHE A 5 13.16 -7.66 -10.90
C PHE A 5 14.49 -7.53 -10.14
N SER A 6 14.70 -6.36 -9.54
CA SER A 6 15.82 -6.15 -8.63
C SER A 6 15.64 -6.94 -7.33
N TYR A 7 16.72 -7.01 -6.54
CA TYR A 7 16.70 -7.70 -5.24
C TYR A 7 15.71 -7.07 -4.25
N SER A 8 15.49 -5.75 -4.29
CA SER A 8 14.54 -5.08 -3.39
C SER A 8 13.10 -5.49 -3.70
N VAL A 9 12.75 -5.57 -4.99
CA VAL A 9 11.42 -6.04 -5.42
C VAL A 9 11.25 -7.52 -5.13
N LEU A 10 12.20 -8.37 -5.54
CA LEU A 10 12.14 -9.81 -5.29
C LEU A 10 12.08 -10.14 -3.79
N GLY A 11 12.80 -9.39 -2.96
CA GLY A 11 12.80 -9.58 -1.51
C GLY A 11 11.44 -9.33 -0.86
N ILE A 12 10.55 -8.55 -1.48
CA ILE A 12 9.18 -8.33 -1.02
C ILE A 12 8.24 -9.34 -1.66
N LEU A 13 8.26 -9.44 -2.99
CA LEU A 13 7.32 -10.27 -3.74
C LEU A 13 7.49 -11.76 -3.44
N SER A 14 8.70 -12.22 -3.10
CA SER A 14 8.93 -13.63 -2.69
C SER A 14 8.29 -14.01 -1.35
N SER A 15 7.94 -13.02 -0.51
CA SER A 15 7.22 -13.25 0.74
C SER A 15 5.70 -13.24 0.57
N SER A 16 5.22 -12.89 -0.62
CA SER A 16 3.79 -12.88 -0.95
C SER A 16 3.27 -14.31 -1.09
N SER A 17 2.19 -14.62 -0.39
CA SER A 17 1.41 -15.84 -0.55
C SER A 17 0.50 -15.78 -1.78
N LEU A 18 0.19 -14.56 -2.22
CA LEU A 18 -0.46 -14.32 -3.50
C LEU A 18 0.59 -14.45 -4.60
N GLY A 19 0.34 -15.31 -5.59
CA GLY A 19 1.05 -15.22 -6.86
C GLY A 19 0.91 -13.79 -7.43
N VAL A 20 1.81 -13.38 -8.33
CA VAL A 20 1.62 -12.18 -9.14
C VAL A 20 0.44 -12.43 -10.07
N THR A 21 -0.76 -12.35 -9.51
CA THR A 21 -2.02 -12.57 -10.21
C THR A 21 -2.72 -11.23 -10.19
N CYS A 22 -2.53 -10.47 -11.26
CA CYS A 22 -3.34 -9.30 -11.52
C CYS A 22 -4.80 -9.75 -11.57
N ARG A 23 -5.75 -8.94 -11.08
CA ARG A 23 -7.18 -9.23 -11.25
C ARG A 23 -7.54 -9.45 -12.74
N GLY A 24 -6.77 -8.86 -13.64
CA GLY A 24 -6.89 -9.05 -15.09
C GLY A 24 -6.43 -10.40 -15.61
N ASP A 25 -5.61 -11.16 -14.88
CA ASP A 25 -5.11 -12.46 -15.35
C ASP A 25 -6.24 -13.49 -15.43
N ASN A 26 -7.23 -13.40 -14.52
CA ASN A 26 -8.45 -14.20 -14.60
C ASN A 26 -9.35 -13.80 -15.79
N LEU A 27 -9.15 -12.61 -16.36
CA LEU A 27 -9.86 -12.16 -17.56
C LEU A 27 -9.14 -12.63 -18.84
N GLN A 28 -7.95 -13.22 -18.74
CA GLN A 28 -7.24 -13.74 -19.91
C GLN A 28 -8.06 -14.81 -20.65
N GLU A 29 -8.80 -15.63 -19.90
CA GLU A 29 -9.72 -16.65 -20.44
C GLU A 29 -10.90 -16.05 -21.24
N LEU A 30 -11.21 -14.76 -21.06
CA LEU A 30 -12.23 -14.07 -21.86
C LEU A 30 -11.73 -13.66 -23.24
N PHE A 31 -10.41 -13.61 -23.43
CA PHE A 31 -9.79 -13.32 -24.73
C PHE A 31 -9.58 -14.58 -25.58
N ASP A 32 -9.85 -15.77 -25.04
CA ASP A 32 -9.88 -17.01 -25.81
C ASP A 32 -11.07 -17.00 -26.77
N ALA A 33 -10.79 -16.75 -28.05
CA ALA A 33 -11.76 -16.47 -29.12
C ALA A 33 -12.77 -17.59 -29.42
N ASP A 34 -12.63 -18.78 -28.79
CA ASP A 34 -13.51 -19.93 -28.99
C ASP A 34 -14.80 -19.89 -28.16
N LYS A 35 -14.89 -18.96 -27.20
CA LYS A 35 -16.08 -18.77 -26.39
C LYS A 35 -16.86 -17.59 -26.94
N GLY A 36 -18.06 -17.82 -27.47
CA GLY A 36 -18.94 -16.83 -28.12
C GLY A 36 -19.48 -15.75 -27.17
N TYR A 37 -18.59 -14.96 -26.58
CA TYR A 37 -18.90 -13.87 -25.68
C TYR A 37 -19.45 -12.66 -26.45
N VAL A 38 -20.43 -11.98 -25.86
CA VAL A 38 -20.92 -10.69 -26.33
C VAL A 38 -20.35 -9.59 -25.43
N VAL A 39 -19.57 -8.68 -26.02
CA VAL A 39 -18.94 -7.58 -25.30
C VAL A 39 -19.84 -6.35 -25.36
N PHE A 40 -20.20 -5.81 -24.20
CA PHE A 40 -20.97 -4.56 -24.08
C PHE A 40 -20.06 -3.43 -23.63
N LYS A 41 -20.17 -2.27 -24.29
CA LYS A 41 -19.49 -1.05 -23.85
C LYS A 41 -20.40 -0.27 -22.90
N PHE A 42 -19.97 -0.13 -21.65
CA PHE A 42 -20.59 0.80 -20.71
C PHE A 42 -20.07 2.22 -20.95
N ASN A 43 -20.98 3.17 -21.22
CA ASN A 43 -20.64 4.59 -21.35
C ASN A 43 -21.22 5.32 -20.12
N PRO A 44 -20.41 5.63 -19.09
CA PRO A 44 -20.91 6.29 -17.90
C PRO A 44 -21.37 7.72 -18.23
N SER A 45 -22.52 8.12 -17.69
CA SER A 45 -23.03 9.50 -17.76
C SER A 45 -22.66 10.34 -16.54
N SER A 46 -22.25 9.70 -15.45
CA SER A 46 -21.78 10.33 -14.21
C SER A 46 -20.88 9.36 -13.46
N CYS A 47 -19.99 9.88 -12.60
CA CYS A 47 -19.15 9.10 -11.70
C CYS A 47 -19.20 9.72 -10.31
N MET A 48 -19.34 8.88 -9.28
CA MET A 48 -19.22 9.31 -7.89
C MET A 48 -18.17 8.46 -7.20
N TYR A 49 -17.27 9.13 -6.48
CA TYR A 49 -16.34 8.50 -5.57
C TYR A 49 -16.89 8.54 -4.15
N ILE A 50 -16.86 7.40 -3.46
CA ILE A 50 -17.22 7.31 -2.05
C ILE A 50 -15.94 7.06 -1.26
N ASP A 51 -15.57 8.00 -0.39
CA ASP A 51 -14.35 7.90 0.41
C ASP A 51 -14.52 6.99 1.64
N SER A 52 -13.42 6.76 2.35
CA SER A 52 -13.40 5.90 3.56
C SER A 52 -14.20 6.45 4.74
N THR A 53 -14.59 7.74 4.70
CA THR A 53 -15.46 8.37 5.70
C THR A 53 -16.94 8.30 5.34
N GLY A 54 -17.27 7.73 4.18
CA GLY A 54 -18.62 7.71 3.63
C GLY A 54 -19.01 9.01 2.90
N GLY A 55 -18.05 9.92 2.70
CA GLY A 55 -18.22 11.14 1.91
C GLY A 55 -18.41 10.80 0.44
N THR A 56 -19.33 11.51 -0.23
CA THR A 56 -19.64 11.32 -1.64
C THR A 56 -19.10 12.50 -2.44
N HIS A 57 -18.33 12.22 -3.49
CA HIS A 57 -17.66 13.21 -4.31
C HIS A 57 -18.02 12.98 -5.77
N GLU A 58 -18.63 13.97 -6.40
CA GLU A 58 -18.86 13.94 -7.85
C GLU A 58 -17.53 14.08 -8.57
N VAL A 59 -17.29 13.22 -9.57
CA VAL A 59 -16.03 13.18 -10.32
C VAL A 59 -16.31 13.52 -11.77
N ASP A 60 -15.54 14.47 -12.30
CA ASP A 60 -15.60 14.82 -13.71
C ASP A 60 -15.17 13.62 -14.58
N LEU A 61 -16.04 13.23 -15.52
CA LEU A 61 -15.77 12.13 -16.43
C LEU A 61 -14.62 12.43 -17.40
N GLU A 62 -14.39 13.70 -17.75
CA GLU A 62 -13.22 14.08 -18.55
C GLU A 62 -11.93 13.82 -17.78
N GLU A 63 -11.91 14.13 -16.48
CA GLU A 63 -10.79 13.81 -15.60
C GLU A 63 -10.60 12.30 -15.43
N VAL A 64 -11.67 11.53 -15.26
CA VAL A 64 -11.59 10.05 -15.17
C VAL A 64 -10.96 9.45 -16.44
N GLN A 65 -11.32 9.96 -17.62
CA GLN A 65 -10.78 9.48 -18.89
C GLN A 65 -9.34 9.92 -19.14
N ALA A 66 -8.96 11.12 -18.70
CA ALA A 66 -7.61 11.65 -18.84
C ALA A 66 -6.64 11.06 -17.80
N THR A 67 -7.15 10.64 -16.64
CA THR A 67 -6.35 10.12 -15.52
C THR A 67 -5.84 8.71 -15.83
N LYS A 68 -4.54 8.51 -15.60
CA LYS A 68 -3.92 7.19 -15.72
C LYS A 68 -4.08 6.42 -14.40
N PRO A 69 -4.26 5.09 -14.46
CA PRO A 69 -4.17 4.26 -13.27
C PRO A 69 -2.83 4.43 -12.56
N ASP A 70 -2.84 4.20 -11.25
CA ASP A 70 -1.61 4.21 -10.47
C ASP A 70 -0.59 3.21 -11.04
N PRO A 71 0.68 3.60 -11.23
CA PRO A 71 1.71 2.75 -11.82
C PRO A 71 2.04 1.50 -10.99
N LEU A 72 1.63 1.47 -9.71
CA LEU A 72 1.83 0.33 -8.80
C LEU A 72 0.63 -0.62 -8.76
N SER A 73 -0.48 -0.27 -9.40
CA SER A 73 -1.77 -0.98 -9.31
C SER A 73 -1.69 -2.50 -9.55
N SER A 74 -0.90 -2.95 -10.52
CA SER A 74 -0.70 -4.37 -10.82
C SER A 74 0.04 -5.14 -9.71
N TYR A 75 0.80 -4.44 -8.87
CA TYR A 75 1.62 -5.02 -7.80
C TYR A 75 1.07 -4.77 -6.40
N THR A 76 0.13 -3.83 -6.24
CA THR A 76 -0.38 -3.39 -4.93
C THR A 76 -0.71 -4.54 -3.99
N MET A 77 -1.44 -5.55 -4.48
CA MET A 77 -1.88 -6.67 -3.63
C MET A 77 -0.71 -7.55 -3.18
N SER A 78 0.20 -7.90 -4.08
CA SER A 78 1.39 -8.69 -3.74
C SER A 78 2.39 -7.93 -2.89
N LEU A 79 2.52 -6.60 -3.07
CA LEU A 79 3.35 -5.75 -2.22
C LEU A 79 2.79 -5.69 -0.79
N ILE A 80 1.49 -5.44 -0.65
CA ILE A 80 0.83 -5.39 0.66
C ILE A 80 0.97 -6.73 1.38
N ASP A 81 0.66 -7.84 0.70
CA ASP A 81 0.81 -9.17 1.30
C ASP A 81 2.26 -9.47 1.65
N GLY A 82 3.20 -9.31 0.71
CA GLY A 82 4.63 -9.60 0.95
C GLY A 82 5.24 -8.79 2.10
N ILE A 83 4.84 -7.53 2.26
CA ILE A 83 5.25 -6.69 3.40
C ILE A 83 4.63 -7.18 4.70
N ASN A 84 3.34 -7.50 4.71
CA ASN A 84 2.62 -7.91 5.91
C ASN A 84 2.96 -9.34 6.39
N GLN A 85 3.38 -10.23 5.48
CA GLN A 85 3.89 -11.58 5.81
C GLN A 85 5.31 -11.54 6.36
N SER A 86 6.10 -10.52 6.02
CA SER A 86 7.47 -10.39 6.50
C SER A 86 7.52 -9.79 7.90
N GLU A 87 7.91 -10.58 8.91
CA GLU A 87 8.02 -10.10 10.29
C GLU A 87 9.00 -8.92 10.41
N ALA A 88 10.13 -8.96 9.72
CA ALA A 88 11.10 -7.89 9.70
C ALA A 88 10.50 -6.57 9.16
N ARG A 89 9.69 -6.65 8.11
CA ARG A 89 9.03 -5.47 7.53
C ARG A 89 7.88 -4.97 8.38
N ARG A 90 7.08 -5.85 9.00
CA ARG A 90 6.10 -5.41 10.02
C ARG A 90 6.76 -4.66 11.17
N ARG A 91 7.93 -5.13 11.64
CA ARG A 91 8.73 -4.40 12.64
C ARG A 91 9.21 -3.05 12.10
N ALA A 92 9.61 -2.97 10.82
CA ALA A 92 9.94 -1.69 10.19
C ALA A 92 8.74 -0.73 10.12
N LEU A 93 7.52 -1.21 9.86
CA LEU A 93 6.31 -0.38 9.90
C LEU A 93 6.04 0.20 11.30
N ILE A 94 6.31 -0.57 12.36
CA ILE A 94 6.25 -0.07 13.74
C ILE A 94 7.29 1.04 13.95
N LEU A 95 8.53 0.81 13.49
CA LEU A 95 9.58 1.83 13.53
C LEU A 95 9.18 3.08 12.76
N PHE A 96 8.53 2.95 11.60
CA PHE A 96 8.05 4.09 10.84
C PHE A 96 6.99 4.90 11.58
N CYS A 97 6.08 4.24 12.31
CA CYS A 97 5.14 4.94 13.19
C CYS A 97 5.88 5.81 14.22
N ILE A 98 7.01 5.32 14.76
CA ILE A 98 7.81 6.05 15.74
C ILE A 98 8.59 7.20 15.06
N THR A 99 9.34 6.91 14.00
CA THR A 99 10.30 7.84 13.40
C THR A 99 9.66 8.88 12.48
N HIS A 100 8.60 8.52 11.75
CA HIS A 100 7.96 9.43 10.79
C HIS A 100 6.69 10.09 11.34
N LEU A 101 5.99 9.44 12.27
CA LEU A 101 4.69 9.91 12.77
C LEU A 101 4.70 10.31 14.26
N SER A 102 5.83 10.09 14.95
CA SER A 102 5.96 10.27 16.41
C SER A 102 4.86 9.54 17.19
N LYS A 103 4.50 8.33 16.73
CA LYS A 103 3.51 7.45 17.36
C LYS A 103 4.17 6.17 17.86
N ASN A 104 4.00 5.91 19.16
CA ASN A 104 4.42 4.65 19.77
C ASN A 104 3.43 3.53 19.44
N ALA A 105 3.56 2.95 18.25
CA ALA A 105 2.79 1.79 17.83
C ALA A 105 3.33 0.51 18.50
N LYS A 106 2.42 -0.38 18.90
CA LYS A 106 2.76 -1.74 19.37
C LYS A 106 2.76 -2.78 18.26
N ASP A 107 2.06 -2.48 17.17
CA ASP A 107 1.89 -3.34 16.01
C ASP A 107 1.53 -2.47 14.81
N ALA A 108 1.79 -2.96 13.60
CA ALA A 108 1.53 -2.23 12.37
C ALA A 108 1.33 -3.16 11.16
N TYR A 109 0.36 -2.81 10.31
CA TYR A 109 0.11 -3.45 9.03
C TYR A 109 0.09 -2.42 7.91
N LEU A 110 0.58 -2.78 6.75
CA LEU A 110 0.42 -2.01 5.54
C LEU A 110 -1.01 -2.21 5.01
N LEU A 111 -1.72 -1.13 4.72
CA LEU A 111 -3.13 -1.15 4.30
C LEU A 111 -3.30 -0.85 2.81
N SER A 112 -2.59 0.17 2.32
CA SER A 112 -2.70 0.65 0.94
C SER A 112 -1.31 1.13 0.45
N ILE A 113 -1.15 1.18 -0.86
CA ILE A 113 0.01 1.78 -1.55
C ILE A 113 -0.52 2.55 -2.76
N ASP A 114 0.08 3.72 -3.02
CA ASP A 114 0.00 4.41 -4.31
C ASP A 114 1.36 5.06 -4.63
N GLN A 115 1.49 5.70 -5.79
CA GLN A 115 2.74 6.31 -6.22
C GLN A 115 3.28 7.40 -5.27
N LYS A 116 2.47 7.98 -4.38
CA LYS A 116 2.89 9.04 -3.46
C LYS A 116 3.30 8.53 -2.08
N GLY A 117 3.02 7.28 -1.75
CA GLY A 117 3.09 6.84 -0.36
C GLY A 117 2.39 5.52 -0.08
N PHE A 118 2.20 5.28 1.20
CA PHE A 118 1.46 4.13 1.68
C PHE A 118 0.75 4.43 3.01
N ASP A 119 -0.34 3.72 3.25
CA ASP A 119 -1.10 3.81 4.49
C ASP A 119 -0.77 2.65 5.42
N VAL A 120 -0.51 2.97 6.68
CA VAL A 120 -0.17 2.04 7.75
C VAL A 120 -1.28 2.03 8.79
N MET A 121 -1.82 0.85 9.09
CA MET A 121 -2.71 0.61 10.21
C MET A 121 -1.87 0.33 11.46
N GLY A 122 -1.63 1.36 12.27
CA GLY A 122 -0.82 1.29 13.49
C GLY A 122 -1.67 1.11 14.76
N LYS A 123 -1.26 0.19 15.64
CA LYS A 123 -1.89 -0.03 16.95
C LYS A 123 -1.26 0.90 17.99
N VAL A 124 -1.89 2.04 18.24
CA VAL A 124 -1.35 3.11 19.10
C VAL A 124 -2.20 3.33 20.34
N LEU A 125 -1.65 3.97 21.36
CA LEU A 125 -2.39 4.27 22.58
C LEU A 125 -3.46 5.35 22.32
N GLY A 126 -4.72 5.00 22.55
CA GLY A 126 -5.87 5.88 22.39
C GLY A 126 -5.91 7.05 23.38
N PRO A 127 -6.92 7.93 23.26
CA PRO A 127 -7.13 9.01 24.22
C PRO A 127 -7.43 8.47 25.62
N VAL A 128 -7.22 9.31 26.63
CA VAL A 128 -7.62 9.01 28.02
C VAL A 128 -9.14 8.94 28.07
N ARG A 129 -9.66 7.83 28.59
CA ARG A 129 -11.10 7.65 28.83
C ARG A 129 -11.52 8.35 30.12
N SER A 130 -12.82 8.45 30.36
CA SER A 130 -13.39 9.11 31.54
C SER A 130 -12.93 8.50 32.87
N ASP A 131 -12.51 7.23 32.87
CA ASP A 131 -11.98 6.51 34.04
C ASP A 131 -10.45 6.64 34.21
N GLY A 132 -9.78 7.46 33.38
CA GLY A 132 -8.33 7.62 33.39
C GLY A 132 -7.57 6.51 32.67
N SER A 133 -8.23 5.46 32.20
CA SER A 133 -7.59 4.36 31.45
C SER A 133 -7.28 4.76 30.01
N ARG A 134 -6.36 4.01 29.38
CA ARG A 134 -6.03 4.14 27.96
C ARG A 134 -5.95 2.74 27.35
N GLU A 135 -6.57 2.59 26.18
CA GLU A 135 -6.54 1.34 25.43
C GLU A 135 -5.81 1.54 24.10
N TYR A 136 -5.22 0.47 23.58
CA TYR A 136 -4.64 0.50 22.25
C TYR A 136 -5.75 0.44 21.20
N GLN A 137 -5.70 1.34 20.22
CA GLN A 137 -6.63 1.44 19.11
C GLN A 137 -5.87 1.34 17.80
N TRP A 138 -6.48 0.66 16.83
CA TRP A 138 -6.01 0.69 15.45
C TRP A 138 -6.35 2.04 14.83
N ARG A 139 -5.37 2.67 14.20
CA ARG A 139 -5.54 3.92 13.46
C ARG A 139 -4.75 3.86 12.16
N GLU A 140 -5.34 4.42 11.13
CA GLU A 140 -4.71 4.57 9.83
C GLU A 140 -3.83 5.83 9.82
N PHE A 141 -2.65 5.70 9.24
CA PHE A 141 -1.70 6.79 9.06
C PHE A 141 -1.08 6.76 7.67
N ARG A 142 -1.01 7.93 7.05
CA ARG A 142 -0.33 8.09 5.76
C ARG A 142 1.15 8.37 5.95
N ILE A 143 2.00 7.62 5.25
CA ILE A 143 3.44 7.90 5.15
C ILE A 143 3.78 8.25 3.70
N PRO A 144 4.23 9.50 3.44
CA PRO A 144 4.62 9.90 2.09
C PRO A 144 5.98 9.32 1.72
N LEU A 145 6.16 9.01 0.44
CA LEU A 145 7.47 8.76 -0.14
C LEU A 145 8.23 10.08 -0.32
N ARG A 146 9.56 9.99 -0.50
CA ARG A 146 10.38 11.16 -0.76
C ARG A 146 10.10 11.76 -2.15
N GLU A 147 9.87 10.88 -3.12
CA GLU A 147 9.51 11.20 -4.50
C GLU A 147 8.42 10.24 -4.98
N GLU A 148 7.64 10.64 -5.99
CA GLU A 148 6.62 9.76 -6.55
C GLU A 148 7.26 8.50 -7.18
N ALA A 149 6.73 7.34 -6.82
CA ALA A 149 7.16 6.05 -7.33
C ALA A 149 6.41 5.72 -8.63
N HIS A 150 7.01 6.08 -9.75
CA HIS A 150 6.47 5.77 -11.07
C HIS A 150 6.68 4.30 -11.51
N SER A 151 7.24 3.45 -10.64
CA SER A 151 7.40 2.02 -10.86
C SER A 151 7.58 1.26 -9.54
N VAL A 152 7.30 -0.05 -9.56
CA VAL A 152 7.51 -0.94 -8.41
C VAL A 152 8.98 -0.94 -7.94
N GLU A 153 9.92 -0.78 -8.86
CA GLU A 153 11.35 -0.67 -8.55
C GLU A 153 11.66 0.57 -7.70
N ILE A 154 11.10 1.73 -8.08
CA ILE A 154 11.30 2.98 -7.33
C ILE A 154 10.64 2.87 -5.95
N PHE A 155 9.43 2.31 -5.88
CA PHE A 155 8.74 2.09 -4.61
C PHE A 155 9.57 1.21 -3.66
N CYS A 156 9.97 0.02 -4.11
CA CYS A 156 10.70 -0.94 -3.29
C CYS A 156 12.07 -0.42 -2.87
N ARG A 157 12.77 0.31 -3.76
CA ARG A 157 14.03 0.98 -3.40
C ARG A 157 13.82 2.00 -2.28
N GLN A 158 12.84 2.90 -2.43
CA GLN A 158 12.56 3.92 -1.41
C GLN A 158 12.14 3.28 -0.09
N LEU A 159 11.33 2.22 -0.11
CA LEU A 159 10.93 1.50 1.09
C LEU A 159 12.15 0.95 1.85
N VAL A 160 13.07 0.25 1.17
CA VAL A 160 14.30 -0.28 1.78
C VAL A 160 15.18 0.85 2.34
N GLU A 161 15.31 1.97 1.62
CA GLU A 161 16.04 3.14 2.14
C GLU A 161 15.38 3.72 3.40
N MET A 162 14.06 3.73 3.46
CA MET A 162 13.32 4.16 4.65
C MET A 162 13.55 3.19 5.81
N GLU A 163 13.51 1.87 5.57
CA GLU A 163 13.80 0.84 6.58
C GLU A 163 15.19 1.04 7.20
N GLU A 164 16.22 1.23 6.36
CA GLU A 164 17.59 1.48 6.82
C GLU A 164 17.73 2.76 7.64
N LYS A 165 17.07 3.84 7.22
CA LYS A 165 17.08 5.14 7.93
C LYS A 165 16.38 5.03 9.29
N ALA A 166 15.24 4.33 9.34
CA ALA A 166 14.51 4.13 10.59
C ALA A 166 15.32 3.32 11.61
N LEU A 167 16.01 2.26 11.16
CA LEU A 167 16.91 1.47 11.99
C LEU A 167 18.07 2.31 12.55
N LYS A 168 18.75 3.11 11.70
CA LYS A 168 19.85 4.01 12.12
C LYS A 168 19.39 5.09 13.10
N SER A 169 18.20 5.64 12.89
CA SER A 169 17.62 6.62 13.81
C SER A 169 17.30 6.00 15.17
N PHE A 170 16.83 4.75 15.18
CA PHE A 170 16.49 4.05 16.41
C PHE A 170 17.74 3.64 17.19
N SER A 171 18.77 3.10 16.54
CA SER A 171 20.05 2.75 17.18
C SER A 171 20.69 3.96 17.86
N ASN A 172 20.72 5.11 17.19
CA ASN A 172 21.23 6.36 17.75
C ASN A 172 20.42 6.86 18.96
N PHE A 173 19.11 6.58 19.00
CA PHE A 173 18.24 6.96 20.10
C PHE A 173 18.38 6.01 21.30
N THR A 174 18.60 4.71 21.06
CA THR A 174 18.71 3.69 22.11
C THR A 174 20.14 3.46 22.60
N GLY A 175 21.16 4.00 21.93
CA GLY A 175 22.58 3.78 22.27
C GLY A 175 23.04 2.33 22.09
N LEU A 176 22.34 1.56 21.25
CA LEU A 176 22.63 0.17 20.87
C LEU A 176 23.22 0.14 19.47
#